data_AF-A0A7S4DNM6-F1
#
_entry.id   AF-A0A7S4DNM6-F1
#
_cell.length_a   1.000
_cell.length_b   1.000
_cell.length_c   1.000
_cell.angle_alpha   90.00
_cell.angle_beta   90.00
_cell.angle_gamma   90.00
#
_symmetry.space_group_name_H-M   'P 1'
#
loop_
_entity.id
_entity.type
_entity.pdbx_description
1 polymer ?
#
loop_
_entity_poly.entity_id
_entity_poly.type
_entity_poly.pdbx_seq_one_letter_code
_entity_poly.pdbx_strand_id
1 'polypeptide(L)'
;GISHLIMRWRKMELMSWHETLTRVENTYEKKAVSSWCHLYEILNIEPKDVKSFVSTRVEKNRPENKGQHQEQDSSNATDAYLSELYHAATQFLQKCNFGELPKRMEILDSLRNQMMAAISGGDVDDGDGKEGHAENQKQLPSRMRLKMCNILANVRNLHAELLSACEARVERDRGPIMGKLKDAVKLAKWDMSNYWALRASTRASHRKLCTISNQYTEILSPSVGIVRLALDEADAKPDDGSLDYGILNVTLIVKEIRAEIREREEKKKKFEEQVEQEKKANAKAGRVVRGATRRSRKTNENEEAGDAEKSNDAGGVAPPPKDKGR
;
A
#
# COMPACT_ATOMS: atom_id res chain seq x y z
N GLY A 1 19.29 25.29 -46.96
CA GLY A 1 20.35 25.61 -45.98
C GLY A 1 20.09 24.94 -44.64
N ILE A 2 21.13 24.80 -43.82
CA ILE A 2 21.10 24.08 -42.52
C ILE A 2 20.00 24.61 -41.58
N SER A 3 19.72 25.91 -41.57
CA SER A 3 18.67 26.53 -40.74
C SER A 3 17.27 25.97 -41.02
N HIS A 4 16.96 25.67 -42.28
CA HIS A 4 15.67 25.09 -42.66
C HIS A 4 15.52 23.65 -42.16
N LEU A 5 16.62 22.88 -42.17
CA LEU A 5 16.65 21.53 -41.61
C LEU A 5 16.42 21.55 -40.09
N ILE A 6 17.08 22.47 -39.39
CA ILE A 6 16.92 22.66 -37.94
C ILE A 6 15.45 22.99 -37.62
N MET A 7 14.83 23.95 -38.32
CA MET A 7 13.41 24.28 -38.11
C MET A 7 12.49 23.07 -38.34
N ARG A 8 12.75 22.29 -39.39
CA ARG A 8 11.96 21.08 -39.67
C ARG A 8 12.08 20.06 -38.53
N TRP A 9 13.29 19.81 -38.04
CA TRP A 9 13.53 18.87 -36.93
C TRP A 9 12.86 19.34 -35.64
N ARG A 10 12.89 20.64 -35.37
CA ARG A 10 12.22 21.24 -34.21
C ARG A 10 10.70 21.12 -34.28
N LYS A 11 10.12 21.29 -35.47
CA LYS A 11 8.69 21.06 -35.67
C LYS A 11 8.31 19.60 -35.39
N MET A 12 9.10 18.64 -35.87
CA MET A 12 8.88 17.21 -35.58
C MET A 12 9.02 16.91 -34.08
N GLU A 13 10.00 17.55 -33.42
CA GLU A 13 10.19 17.43 -31.99
C GLU A 13 8.96 17.92 -31.21
N LEU A 14 8.43 19.12 -31.48
CA LEU A 14 7.21 19.60 -30.81
C LEU A 14 6.00 18.71 -31.07
N MET A 15 5.86 18.19 -32.29
CA MET A 15 4.78 17.24 -32.60
C MET A 15 4.88 16.02 -31.69
N SER A 16 6.09 15.49 -31.48
CA SER A 16 6.32 14.33 -30.61
C SER A 16 6.07 14.57 -29.12
N TRP A 17 6.03 15.83 -28.65
CA TRP A 17 5.83 16.11 -27.22
C TRP A 17 4.43 15.77 -26.75
N HIS A 18 3.43 15.74 -27.64
CA HIS A 18 2.07 15.31 -27.31
C HIS A 18 2.02 13.84 -26.87
N GLU A 19 2.99 13.02 -27.29
CA GLU A 19 3.12 11.61 -26.93
C GLU A 19 3.88 11.40 -25.61
N THR A 20 4.33 12.45 -24.93
CA THR A 20 5.19 12.32 -23.74
C THR A 20 4.55 11.44 -22.66
N LEU A 21 3.25 11.63 -22.39
CA LEU A 21 2.53 10.84 -21.39
C LEU A 21 2.36 9.38 -21.85
N THR A 22 2.05 9.17 -23.12
CA THR A 22 1.95 7.84 -23.74
C THR A 22 3.28 7.08 -23.69
N ARG A 23 4.42 7.76 -23.80
CA ARG A 23 5.74 7.13 -23.63
C ARG A 23 5.99 6.66 -22.20
N VAL A 24 5.48 7.40 -21.20
CA VAL A 24 5.53 6.96 -19.81
C VAL A 24 4.65 5.73 -19.61
N GLU A 25 3.41 5.74 -20.11
CA GLU A 25 2.50 4.57 -20.10
C GLU A 25 3.16 3.34 -20.71
N ASN A 26 3.70 3.48 -21.94
CA ASN A 26 4.41 2.41 -22.64
C ASN A 26 5.60 1.83 -21.85
N THR A 27 6.22 2.63 -20.98
CA THR A 27 7.32 2.14 -20.12
C THR A 27 6.79 1.21 -19.03
N TYR A 28 5.66 1.55 -18.42
CA TYR A 28 4.99 0.68 -17.46
C TYR A 28 4.40 -0.56 -18.13
N GLU A 29 3.82 -0.44 -19.33
CA GLU A 29 3.32 -1.60 -20.08
C GLU A 29 4.42 -2.60 -20.41
N LYS A 30 5.58 -2.13 -20.91
CA LYS A 30 6.73 -3.00 -21.19
C LYS A 30 7.22 -3.72 -19.94
N LYS A 31 7.19 -3.04 -18.79
CA LYS A 31 7.55 -3.64 -17.50
C LYS A 31 6.51 -4.65 -17.02
N ALA A 32 5.23 -4.42 -17.27
CA ALA A 32 4.18 -5.41 -17.00
C ALA A 32 4.39 -6.68 -17.85
N VAL A 33 4.78 -6.54 -19.12
CA VAL A 33 5.04 -7.69 -20.00
C VAL A 33 6.20 -8.55 -19.52
N SER A 34 7.21 -8.05 -18.79
CA SER A 34 8.25 -8.96 -18.26
C SER A 34 7.80 -9.76 -17.02
N SER A 35 6.63 -9.46 -16.46
CA SER A 35 6.18 -10.05 -15.19
C SER A 35 5.38 -11.36 -15.33
N TRP A 36 4.99 -11.76 -16.55
CA TRP A 36 4.14 -12.94 -16.76
C TRP A 36 4.84 -14.27 -16.49
N CYS A 37 6.17 -14.33 -16.58
CA CYS A 37 6.94 -15.58 -16.50
C CYS A 37 6.63 -16.37 -15.21
N HIS A 38 6.46 -15.67 -14.09
CA HIS A 38 6.15 -16.30 -12.81
C HIS A 38 4.80 -17.03 -12.81
N LEU A 39 3.78 -16.45 -13.44
CA LEU A 39 2.49 -17.11 -13.56
C LEU A 39 2.55 -18.24 -14.57
N TYR A 40 3.30 -18.07 -15.66
CA TYR A 40 3.40 -19.07 -16.70
C TYR A 40 4.10 -20.35 -16.24
N GLU A 41 5.12 -20.24 -15.38
CA GLU A 41 5.75 -21.39 -14.72
C GLU A 41 4.73 -22.22 -13.94
N ILE A 42 3.83 -21.55 -13.19
CA ILE A 42 2.76 -22.23 -12.45
C ILE A 42 1.77 -22.85 -13.44
N LEU A 43 1.33 -22.09 -14.44
CA LEU A 43 0.27 -22.52 -15.37
C LEU A 43 0.67 -23.69 -16.28
N ASN A 44 1.97 -23.84 -16.58
CA ASN A 44 2.49 -24.88 -17.47
C ASN A 44 3.31 -25.94 -16.72
N ILE A 45 3.02 -26.16 -15.44
CA ILE A 45 3.65 -27.22 -14.67
C ILE A 45 3.29 -28.60 -15.24
N GLU A 46 4.25 -29.52 -15.28
CA GLU A 46 4.00 -30.90 -15.68
C GLU A 46 3.30 -31.68 -14.56
N PRO A 47 2.43 -32.66 -14.87
CA PRO A 47 1.69 -33.44 -13.87
C PRO A 47 2.57 -34.07 -12.78
N LYS A 48 3.78 -34.53 -13.15
CA LYS A 48 4.74 -35.16 -12.22
C LYS A 48 5.31 -34.17 -11.19
N ASP A 49 5.35 -32.88 -11.52
CA ASP A 49 5.98 -31.84 -10.71
C ASP A 49 4.99 -31.13 -9.77
N VAL A 50 3.69 -31.40 -9.88
CA VAL A 50 2.67 -30.75 -9.03
C VAL A 50 2.94 -30.99 -7.54
N LYS A 51 3.24 -32.24 -7.16
CA LYS A 51 3.50 -32.58 -5.76
C LYS A 51 4.76 -31.90 -5.23
N SER A 52 5.85 -31.89 -6.00
CA SER A 52 7.12 -31.26 -5.60
C SER A 52 6.99 -29.74 -5.50
N PHE A 53 6.23 -29.12 -6.42
CA PHE A 53 5.91 -27.69 -6.38
C PHE A 53 5.14 -27.31 -5.11
N VAL A 54 4.09 -28.07 -4.78
CA VAL A 54 3.28 -27.82 -3.57
C VAL A 54 4.13 -28.00 -2.32
N SER A 55 4.89 -29.09 -2.19
CA SER A 55 5.75 -29.30 -1.01
C SER A 55 6.75 -28.17 -0.81
N THR A 56 7.42 -27.72 -1.88
CA THR A 56 8.41 -26.63 -1.81
C THR A 56 7.81 -25.29 -1.38
N ARG A 57 6.55 -25.02 -1.76
CA ARG A 57 5.86 -23.76 -1.44
C ARG A 57 5.13 -23.79 -0.11
N VAL A 58 4.49 -24.92 0.22
CA VAL A 58 3.74 -25.10 1.47
C VAL A 58 4.68 -25.16 2.67
N GLU A 59 5.88 -25.75 2.55
CA GLU A 59 6.89 -25.77 3.63
C GLU A 59 7.37 -24.37 4.04
N LYS A 60 7.37 -23.39 3.12
CA LYS A 60 7.74 -22.00 3.46
C LYS A 60 6.68 -21.25 4.28
N ASN A 61 5.42 -21.70 4.27
CA ASN A 61 4.29 -20.98 4.85
C ASN A 61 3.59 -21.73 6.01
N ARG A 62 4.11 -22.89 6.44
CA ARG A 62 3.47 -23.72 7.47
C ARG A 62 3.89 -23.27 8.88
N PRO A 63 2.96 -22.82 9.75
CA PRO A 63 3.24 -22.68 11.17
C PRO A 63 3.53 -24.05 11.79
N GLU A 64 4.53 -24.11 12.67
CA GLU A 64 4.99 -25.32 13.36
C GLU A 64 3.88 -25.95 14.22
N ASN A 65 3.04 -26.80 13.62
CA ASN A 65 2.25 -27.73 14.42
C ASN A 65 2.08 -29.06 13.68
N LYS A 66 2.70 -30.10 14.25
CA LYS A 66 2.70 -31.47 13.73
C LYS A 66 1.47 -32.20 14.27
N GLY A 67 0.44 -32.30 13.45
CA GLY A 67 -0.65 -33.27 13.61
C GLY A 67 -0.56 -34.33 12.51
N GLN A 68 -0.50 -35.60 12.90
CA GLN A 68 -0.53 -36.76 12.02
C GLN A 68 -1.96 -36.99 11.53
N HIS A 69 -2.18 -36.97 10.22
CA HIS A 69 -3.29 -37.71 9.59
C HIS A 69 -2.89 -38.25 8.21
N GLN A 70 -3.27 -39.51 8.00
CA GLN A 70 -2.97 -40.36 6.85
C GLN A 70 -3.92 -40.11 5.67
N GLU A 71 -3.36 -40.22 4.45
CA GLU A 71 -3.95 -40.85 3.27
C GLU A 71 -5.27 -40.29 2.68
N GLN A 72 -5.31 -38.97 2.44
CA GLN A 72 -6.20 -38.33 1.44
C GLN A 72 -5.40 -37.44 0.46
N ASP A 73 -4.18 -37.86 0.13
CA ASP A 73 -3.10 -36.96 -0.30
C ASP A 73 -3.19 -36.43 -1.75
N SER A 74 -3.95 -37.04 -2.66
CA SER A 74 -4.00 -36.60 -4.08
C SER A 74 -4.97 -35.44 -4.33
N SER A 75 -6.18 -35.48 -3.74
CA SER A 75 -7.14 -34.38 -3.80
C SER A 75 -6.59 -33.15 -3.07
N ASN A 76 -5.96 -33.38 -1.91
CA ASN A 76 -5.35 -32.31 -1.12
C ASN A 76 -4.21 -31.61 -1.87
N ALA A 77 -3.34 -32.36 -2.57
CA ALA A 77 -2.27 -31.76 -3.38
C ALA A 77 -2.80 -30.93 -4.56
N THR A 78 -3.86 -31.40 -5.21
CA THR A 78 -4.55 -30.67 -6.28
C THR A 78 -5.14 -29.35 -5.77
N ASP A 79 -5.87 -29.40 -4.65
CA ASP A 79 -6.52 -28.22 -4.10
C ASP A 79 -5.49 -27.22 -3.54
N ALA A 80 -4.41 -27.72 -2.93
CA ALA A 80 -3.27 -26.89 -2.50
C ALA A 80 -2.59 -26.18 -3.69
N TYR A 81 -2.39 -26.88 -4.81
CA TYR A 81 -1.85 -26.29 -6.03
C TYR A 81 -2.77 -25.19 -6.60
N LEU A 82 -4.08 -25.45 -6.67
CA LEU A 82 -5.06 -24.46 -7.14
C LEU A 82 -5.12 -23.23 -6.22
N SER A 83 -4.98 -23.44 -4.91
CA SER A 83 -4.87 -22.35 -3.92
C SER A 83 -3.61 -21.50 -4.15
N GLU A 84 -2.46 -22.12 -4.39
CA GLU A 84 -1.23 -21.40 -4.75
C GLU A 84 -1.37 -20.61 -6.06
N LEU A 85 -2.03 -21.17 -7.07
CA LEU A 85 -2.34 -20.44 -8.30
C LEU A 85 -3.21 -19.21 -8.03
N TYR A 86 -4.28 -19.37 -7.25
CA TYR A 86 -5.14 -18.26 -6.86
C TYR A 86 -4.33 -17.17 -6.14
N HIS A 87 -3.49 -17.57 -5.18
CA HIS A 87 -2.67 -16.63 -4.42
C HIS A 87 -1.64 -15.92 -5.31
N ALA A 88 -0.96 -16.64 -6.21
CA ALA A 88 -0.02 -16.07 -7.14
C ALA A 88 -0.68 -15.08 -8.12
N ALA A 89 -1.82 -15.44 -8.71
CA ALA A 89 -2.59 -14.56 -9.60
C ALA A 89 -3.12 -13.32 -8.87
N THR A 90 -3.56 -13.49 -7.63
CA THR A 90 -4.02 -12.40 -6.77
C THR A 90 -2.88 -11.44 -6.42
N GLN A 91 -1.72 -11.97 -5.98
CA GLN A 91 -0.53 -11.15 -5.72
C GLN A 91 -0.03 -10.44 -6.98
N PHE A 92 -0.12 -11.09 -8.15
CA PHE A 92 0.30 -10.52 -9.43
C PHE A 92 -0.42 -9.22 -9.76
N LEU A 93 -1.71 -9.11 -9.43
CA LEU A 93 -2.49 -7.89 -9.59
C LEU A 93 -2.33 -6.92 -8.42
N GLN A 94 -2.21 -7.42 -7.19
CA GLN A 94 -2.17 -6.55 -6.01
C GLN A 94 -0.84 -5.82 -5.82
N LYS A 95 0.27 -6.46 -6.20
CA LYS A 95 1.62 -5.89 -6.07
C LYS A 95 2.01 -5.00 -7.25
N CYS A 96 1.15 -4.85 -8.26
CA CYS A 96 1.44 -3.94 -9.37
C CYS A 96 1.12 -2.49 -9.01
N ASN A 97 1.51 -1.58 -9.89
CA ASN A 97 1.19 -0.17 -9.82
C ASN A 97 0.09 0.19 -10.83
N PHE A 98 -0.42 1.43 -10.76
CA PHE A 98 -1.52 1.86 -11.62
C PHE A 98 -1.17 1.79 -13.11
N GLY A 99 0.08 2.09 -13.48
CA GLY A 99 0.52 2.02 -14.88
C GLY A 99 0.62 0.60 -15.43
N GLU A 100 0.89 -0.39 -14.58
CA GLU A 100 1.03 -1.80 -14.97
C GLU A 100 -0.31 -2.56 -14.95
N LEU A 101 -1.28 -2.13 -14.14
CA LEU A 101 -2.51 -2.86 -13.86
C LEU A 101 -3.30 -3.26 -15.11
N PRO A 102 -3.61 -2.34 -16.06
CA PRO A 102 -4.39 -2.71 -17.25
C PRO A 102 -3.69 -3.81 -18.06
N LYS A 103 -2.38 -3.66 -18.28
CA LYS A 103 -1.60 -4.64 -19.05
C LYS A 103 -1.49 -5.99 -18.34
N ARG A 104 -1.37 -6.00 -17.01
CA ARG A 104 -1.37 -7.25 -16.22
C ARG A 104 -2.71 -7.98 -16.29
N MET A 105 -3.83 -7.25 -16.32
CA MET A 105 -5.15 -7.85 -16.53
C MET A 105 -5.26 -8.48 -17.92
N GLU A 106 -4.80 -7.78 -18.97
CA GLU A 106 -4.73 -8.35 -20.33
C GLU A 106 -3.86 -9.60 -20.41
N ILE A 107 -2.74 -9.65 -19.67
CA ILE A 107 -1.89 -10.84 -19.57
C ILE A 107 -2.66 -12.02 -18.98
N LEU A 108 -3.40 -11.82 -17.89
CA LEU A 108 -4.22 -12.88 -17.28
C LEU A 108 -5.28 -13.39 -18.27
N ASP A 109 -5.99 -12.49 -18.96
CA ASP A 109 -6.97 -12.85 -19.98
C ASP A 109 -6.31 -13.62 -21.13
N SER A 110 -5.12 -13.21 -21.58
CA SER A 110 -4.36 -13.90 -22.64
C SER A 110 -3.92 -15.30 -22.24
N LEU A 111 -3.40 -15.47 -21.02
CA LEU A 111 -3.00 -16.78 -20.47
C LEU A 111 -4.21 -17.72 -20.32
N ARG A 112 -5.35 -17.19 -19.84
CA ARG A 112 -6.61 -17.96 -19.79
C ARG A 112 -7.05 -18.37 -21.18
N ASN A 113 -7.05 -17.45 -22.14
CA ASN A 113 -7.50 -17.72 -23.51
C ASN A 113 -6.60 -18.76 -24.19
N GLN A 114 -5.29 -18.70 -23.98
CA GLN A 114 -4.34 -19.72 -24.44
C GLN A 114 -4.69 -21.11 -23.88
N MET A 115 -4.98 -21.19 -22.58
CA MET A 115 -5.34 -22.45 -21.94
C MET A 115 -6.70 -22.98 -22.41
N MET A 116 -7.69 -22.11 -22.57
CA MET A 116 -8.99 -22.47 -23.14
C MET A 116 -8.86 -23.00 -24.57
N ALA A 117 -8.04 -22.36 -25.40
CA ALA A 117 -7.77 -22.83 -26.76
C ALA A 117 -7.11 -24.22 -26.77
N ALA A 118 -6.18 -24.48 -25.84
CA ALA A 118 -5.55 -25.80 -25.70
C ALA A 118 -6.54 -26.89 -25.24
N ILE A 119 -7.51 -26.55 -24.39
CA ILE A 119 -8.58 -27.47 -23.98
C ILE A 119 -9.49 -27.79 -25.19
N SER A 120 -9.93 -26.77 -25.93
CA SER A 120 -10.80 -26.95 -27.10
C SER A 120 -10.11 -27.62 -28.29
N GLY A 121 -8.78 -27.52 -28.38
CA GLY A 121 -7.97 -28.09 -29.46
C GLY A 121 -7.79 -29.61 -29.42
N GLY A 122 -8.41 -30.31 -28.47
CA GLY A 122 -8.42 -31.78 -28.46
C GLY A 122 -7.34 -32.45 -27.62
N ASP A 123 -6.66 -31.74 -26.72
CA ASP A 123 -5.85 -32.36 -25.64
C ASP A 123 -6.76 -33.03 -24.58
N VAL A 124 -7.76 -33.82 -25.02
CA VAL A 124 -8.72 -34.51 -24.18
C VAL A 124 -8.12 -35.89 -23.83
N ASP A 125 -7.25 -35.90 -22.83
CA ASP A 125 -7.03 -37.10 -22.03
C ASP A 125 -8.24 -37.23 -21.08
N ASP A 126 -9.35 -37.74 -21.61
CA ASP A 126 -10.47 -38.18 -20.78
C ASP A 126 -10.00 -39.45 -20.07
N GLY A 127 -9.53 -39.25 -18.84
CA GLY A 127 -9.06 -40.30 -17.95
C GLY A 127 -10.14 -41.30 -17.59
N ASP A 128 -10.36 -42.27 -18.49
CA ASP A 128 -10.98 -43.54 -18.16
C ASP A 128 -9.90 -44.64 -18.17
N GLY A 129 -9.21 -44.76 -17.03
CA GLY A 129 -8.80 -46.07 -16.50
C GLY A 129 -7.58 -46.80 -17.07
N LYS A 130 -6.56 -46.14 -17.65
CA LYS A 130 -5.27 -46.82 -17.90
C LYS A 130 -4.09 -46.10 -17.24
N GLU A 131 -3.74 -46.58 -16.05
CA GLU A 131 -2.61 -46.14 -15.19
C GLU A 131 -1.20 -46.28 -15.82
N GLY A 132 -1.09 -46.54 -17.12
CA GLY A 132 0.19 -46.88 -17.79
C GLY A 132 0.93 -45.74 -18.49
N HIS A 133 0.40 -44.51 -18.57
CA HIS A 133 0.99 -43.44 -19.40
C HIS A 133 1.20 -42.08 -18.71
N ALA A 134 1.12 -42.01 -17.38
CA ALA A 134 1.27 -40.75 -16.64
C ALA A 134 2.66 -40.08 -16.78
N GLU A 135 3.71 -40.85 -17.07
CA GLU A 135 5.10 -40.32 -17.11
C GLU A 135 5.42 -39.45 -18.33
N ASN A 136 4.62 -39.52 -19.40
CA ASN A 136 4.86 -38.78 -20.66
C ASN A 136 3.86 -37.65 -20.94
N GLN A 137 2.93 -37.37 -20.02
CA GLN A 137 1.99 -36.26 -20.18
C GLN A 137 2.72 -34.92 -19.96
N LYS A 138 2.83 -34.12 -21.02
CA LYS A 138 3.43 -32.78 -20.97
C LYS A 138 2.52 -31.72 -20.36
N GLN A 139 1.23 -32.01 -20.20
CA GLN A 139 0.22 -31.05 -19.74
C GLN A 139 -0.71 -31.68 -18.70
N LEU A 140 -1.28 -30.82 -17.84
CA LEU A 140 -2.28 -31.21 -16.86
C LEU A 140 -3.59 -31.67 -17.51
N PRO A 141 -4.35 -32.58 -16.86
CA PRO A 141 -5.65 -33.03 -17.34
C PRO A 141 -6.60 -31.87 -17.64
N SER A 142 -7.44 -32.01 -18.67
CA SER A 142 -8.37 -30.95 -19.12
C SER A 142 -9.29 -30.42 -18.03
N ARG A 143 -9.76 -31.29 -17.13
CA ARG A 143 -10.57 -30.89 -15.97
C ARG A 143 -9.79 -29.97 -15.01
N MET A 144 -8.49 -30.20 -14.82
CA MET A 144 -7.64 -29.34 -14.00
C MET A 144 -7.42 -27.98 -14.67
N ARG A 145 -7.07 -27.99 -15.96
CA ARG A 145 -6.88 -26.76 -16.74
C ARG A 145 -8.15 -25.90 -16.75
N LEU A 146 -9.33 -26.50 -16.84
CA LEU A 146 -10.60 -25.78 -16.74
C LEU A 146 -10.79 -25.08 -15.38
N LYS A 147 -10.43 -25.75 -14.28
CA LYS A 147 -10.44 -25.11 -12.94
C LYS A 147 -9.47 -23.92 -12.88
N MET A 148 -8.28 -24.07 -13.45
CA MET A 148 -7.28 -22.99 -13.53
C MET A 148 -7.81 -21.80 -14.35
N CYS A 149 -8.45 -22.04 -15.50
CA CYS A 149 -9.12 -21.00 -16.29
C CYS A 149 -10.17 -20.23 -15.47
N ASN A 150 -11.00 -20.94 -14.71
CA ASN A 150 -12.00 -20.34 -13.85
C ASN A 150 -11.37 -19.49 -12.74
N ILE A 151 -10.27 -19.94 -12.13
CA ILE A 151 -9.52 -19.16 -11.13
C ILE A 151 -9.01 -17.86 -11.76
N LEU A 152 -8.37 -17.92 -12.93
CA LEU A 152 -7.87 -16.73 -13.62
C LEU A 152 -8.99 -15.74 -13.95
N ALA A 153 -10.13 -16.25 -14.46
CA ALA A 153 -11.30 -15.43 -14.74
C ALA A 153 -11.87 -14.78 -13.48
N ASN A 154 -11.99 -15.53 -12.39
CA ASN A 154 -12.49 -15.03 -11.12
C ASN A 154 -11.57 -13.96 -10.54
N VAL A 155 -10.26 -14.20 -10.50
CA VAL A 155 -9.29 -13.21 -10.02
C VAL A 155 -9.37 -11.95 -10.87
N ARG A 156 -9.41 -12.05 -12.19
CA ARG A 156 -9.57 -10.91 -13.09
C ARG A 156 -10.87 -10.15 -12.80
N ASN A 157 -12.00 -10.85 -12.66
CA ASN A 157 -13.30 -10.21 -12.43
C ASN A 157 -13.39 -9.54 -11.06
N LEU A 158 -12.85 -10.16 -10.01
CA LEU A 158 -12.79 -9.57 -8.66
C LEU A 158 -11.94 -8.28 -8.63
N HIS A 159 -10.96 -8.15 -9.53
CA HIS A 159 -10.12 -6.95 -9.62
C HIS A 159 -10.61 -5.96 -10.69
N ALA A 160 -11.76 -6.19 -11.33
CA ALA A 160 -12.31 -5.28 -12.34
C ALA A 160 -12.82 -3.97 -11.72
N GLU A 161 -13.44 -4.02 -10.54
CA GLU A 161 -13.86 -2.82 -9.80
C GLU A 161 -12.66 -1.98 -9.38
N LEU A 162 -11.60 -2.65 -8.92
CA LEU A 162 -10.33 -2.03 -8.56
C LEU A 162 -9.66 -1.35 -9.77
N LEU A 163 -9.71 -1.98 -10.95
CA LEU A 163 -9.24 -1.37 -12.19
C LEU A 163 -10.01 -0.08 -12.48
N SER A 164 -11.34 -0.11 -12.43
CA SER A 164 -12.17 1.08 -12.67
C SER A 164 -11.85 2.23 -11.69
N ALA A 165 -11.69 1.91 -10.40
CA ALA A 165 -11.30 2.90 -9.39
C ALA A 165 -9.89 3.48 -9.65
N CYS A 166 -8.93 2.65 -10.03
CA CYS A 166 -7.58 3.08 -10.40
C CYS A 166 -7.58 3.97 -11.65
N GLU A 167 -8.30 3.59 -12.70
CA GLU A 167 -8.42 4.36 -13.95
C GLU A 167 -9.07 5.72 -13.70
N ALA A 168 -10.15 5.76 -12.92
CA ALA A 168 -10.81 7.02 -12.54
C ALA A 168 -9.85 7.96 -11.80
N ARG A 169 -9.02 7.43 -10.90
CA ARG A 169 -8.00 8.20 -10.18
C ARG A 169 -6.91 8.71 -11.13
N VAL A 170 -6.37 7.85 -11.99
CA VAL A 170 -5.36 8.23 -12.97
C VAL A 170 -5.89 9.33 -13.88
N GLU A 171 -7.11 9.20 -14.40
CA GLU A 171 -7.70 10.18 -15.31
C GLU A 171 -7.95 11.53 -14.64
N ARG A 172 -8.47 11.53 -13.41
CA ARG A 172 -8.64 12.74 -12.59
C ARG A 172 -7.31 13.50 -12.45
N ASP A 173 -6.23 12.79 -12.15
CA ASP A 173 -4.93 13.40 -11.88
C ASP A 173 -4.15 13.69 -13.19
N ARG A 174 -4.50 13.04 -14.31
CA ARG A 174 -3.96 13.26 -15.67
C ARG A 174 -4.33 14.63 -16.22
N GLY A 175 -5.57 15.10 -16.00
CA GLY A 175 -6.10 16.35 -16.55
C GLY A 175 -5.18 17.57 -16.33
N PRO A 176 -4.77 17.88 -15.08
CA PRO A 176 -3.85 18.98 -14.79
C PRO A 176 -2.48 18.83 -15.46
N ILE A 177 -1.94 17.62 -15.59
CA ILE A 177 -0.65 17.35 -16.24
C ILE A 177 -0.76 17.57 -17.75
N MET A 178 -1.84 17.10 -18.36
CA MET A 178 -2.13 17.33 -19.78
C MET A 178 -2.24 18.83 -20.08
N GLY A 179 -2.87 19.59 -19.19
CA GLY A 179 -2.89 21.06 -19.26
C GLY A 179 -1.47 21.65 -19.29
N LYS A 180 -0.63 21.28 -18.32
CA LYS A 180 0.78 21.74 -18.25
C LYS A 180 1.57 21.37 -19.51
N LEU A 181 1.33 20.20 -20.09
CA LEU A 181 1.97 19.75 -21.33
C LEU A 181 1.55 20.61 -22.51
N LYS A 182 0.24 20.86 -22.67
CA LYS A 182 -0.29 21.74 -23.73
C LYS A 182 0.30 23.14 -23.62
N ASP A 183 0.39 23.68 -22.41
CA ASP A 183 0.97 25.01 -22.19
C ASP A 183 2.48 25.03 -22.45
N ALA A 184 3.21 23.98 -22.06
CA ALA A 184 4.63 23.84 -22.38
C ALA A 184 4.87 23.79 -23.89
N VAL A 185 4.03 23.10 -24.67
CA VAL A 185 4.09 23.06 -26.13
C VAL A 185 3.77 24.43 -26.74
N LYS A 186 2.73 25.12 -26.26
CA LYS A 186 2.32 26.45 -26.76
C LYS A 186 3.37 27.53 -26.49
N LEU A 187 3.99 27.49 -25.32
CA LEU A 187 4.98 28.50 -24.89
C LEU A 187 6.40 28.20 -25.38
N ALA A 188 6.62 27.03 -26.01
CA ALA A 188 7.91 26.66 -26.56
C ALA A 188 8.29 27.58 -27.73
N LYS A 189 9.07 28.62 -27.43
CA LYS A 189 9.69 29.50 -28.42
C LYS A 189 11.15 29.11 -28.59
N TRP A 190 11.61 29.06 -29.83
CA TRP A 190 13.01 28.78 -30.15
C TRP A 190 13.70 30.05 -30.61
N ASP A 191 14.78 30.39 -29.93
CA ASP A 191 15.69 31.43 -30.38
C ASP A 191 16.65 30.83 -31.43
N MET A 192 16.49 31.25 -32.68
CA MET A 192 17.30 30.81 -33.83
C MET A 192 18.45 31.80 -34.14
N SER A 193 18.69 32.81 -33.30
CA SER A 193 19.71 33.84 -33.54
C SER A 193 21.13 33.27 -33.62
N ASN A 194 21.46 32.36 -32.71
CA ASN A 194 22.73 31.66 -32.69
C ASN A 194 22.58 30.27 -32.05
N TYR A 195 23.59 29.42 -32.28
CA TYR A 195 23.61 28.05 -31.77
C TYR A 195 23.42 27.95 -30.25
N TRP A 196 24.03 28.86 -29.48
CA TRP A 196 23.98 28.83 -28.02
C TRP A 196 22.59 29.17 -27.48
N ALA A 197 21.93 30.16 -28.06
CA ALA A 197 20.55 30.53 -27.73
C ALA A 197 19.56 29.40 -28.07
N LEU A 198 19.75 28.75 -29.23
CA LEU A 198 18.97 27.57 -29.61
C LEU A 198 19.19 26.42 -28.61
N ARG A 199 20.44 26.13 -28.24
CA ARG A 199 20.78 25.07 -27.29
C ARG A 199 20.19 25.34 -25.90
N ALA A 200 20.23 26.59 -25.44
CA ALA A 200 19.68 27.00 -24.15
C ALA A 200 18.15 26.83 -24.12
N SER A 201 17.44 27.37 -25.12
CA SER A 201 15.97 27.27 -25.22
C SER A 201 15.48 25.82 -25.34
N THR A 202 16.25 24.97 -26.03
CA THR A 202 16.03 23.52 -26.10
C THR A 202 16.12 22.85 -24.74
N ARG A 203 17.23 23.07 -24.02
CA ARG A 203 17.47 22.43 -22.72
C ARG A 203 16.44 22.86 -21.69
N ALA A 204 16.01 24.12 -21.71
CA ALA A 204 14.95 24.60 -20.85
C ALA A 204 13.64 23.84 -21.10
N SER A 205 13.28 23.66 -22.38
CA SER A 205 12.08 22.91 -22.76
C SER A 205 12.17 21.43 -22.37
N HIS A 206 13.32 20.78 -22.58
CA HIS A 206 13.54 19.38 -22.17
C HIS A 206 13.42 19.18 -20.66
N ARG A 207 13.99 20.09 -19.86
CA ARG A 207 13.83 20.05 -18.39
C ARG A 207 12.35 20.16 -18.00
N LYS A 208 11.59 21.02 -18.68
CA LYS A 208 10.15 21.17 -18.43
C LYS A 208 9.39 19.88 -18.77
N LEU A 209 9.66 19.25 -19.91
CA LEU A 209 9.07 17.97 -20.28
C LEU A 209 9.44 16.84 -19.33
N CYS A 210 10.71 16.76 -18.92
CA CYS A 210 11.17 15.80 -17.93
C CYS A 210 10.42 15.97 -16.61
N THR A 211 10.20 17.21 -16.17
CA THR A 211 9.41 17.50 -14.96
C THR A 211 7.96 17.01 -15.11
N ILE A 212 7.32 17.25 -16.27
CA ILE A 212 5.96 16.80 -16.57
C ILE A 212 5.89 15.27 -16.61
N SER A 213 6.86 14.63 -17.25
CA SER A 213 7.00 13.17 -17.31
C SER A 213 7.15 12.56 -15.91
N ASN A 214 7.96 13.18 -15.04
CA ASN A 214 8.16 12.72 -13.67
C ASN A 214 6.87 12.87 -12.85
N GLN A 215 6.15 13.98 -12.98
CA GLN A 215 4.84 14.16 -12.34
C GLN A 215 3.85 13.07 -12.76
N TYR A 216 3.84 12.68 -14.04
CA TYR A 216 2.96 11.60 -14.49
C TYR A 216 3.45 10.22 -14.00
N THR A 217 4.76 10.02 -13.95
CA THR A 217 5.36 8.82 -13.35
C THR A 217 4.94 8.68 -11.88
N GLU A 218 4.91 9.77 -11.11
CA GLU A 218 4.46 9.78 -9.72
C GLU A 218 2.98 9.37 -9.57
N ILE A 219 2.11 9.72 -10.53
CA ILE A 219 0.70 9.28 -10.54
C ILE A 219 0.59 7.77 -10.81
N LEU A 220 1.39 7.24 -11.75
CA LEU A 220 1.31 5.83 -12.15
C LEU A 220 2.06 4.87 -11.22
N SER A 221 3.03 5.38 -10.46
CA SER A 221 3.91 4.61 -9.57
C SER A 221 3.26 3.93 -8.34
N PRO A 222 2.19 4.46 -7.71
CA PRO A 222 1.66 3.90 -6.48
C PRO A 222 1.12 2.49 -6.70
N SER A 223 1.24 1.64 -5.68
CA SER A 223 0.71 0.29 -5.72
C SER A 223 -0.82 0.30 -5.70
N VAL A 224 -1.41 -0.62 -6.48
CA VAL A 224 -2.84 -0.89 -6.51
C VAL A 224 -3.39 -1.28 -5.13
N GLY A 225 -2.59 -1.93 -4.29
CA GLY A 225 -2.97 -2.27 -2.92
C GLY A 225 -3.41 -1.09 -2.07
N ILE A 226 -2.94 0.13 -2.36
CA ILE A 226 -3.36 1.35 -1.65
C ILE A 226 -4.84 1.66 -1.90
N VAL A 227 -5.33 1.45 -3.11
CA VAL A 227 -6.75 1.68 -3.45
C VAL A 227 -7.62 0.61 -2.80
N ARG A 228 -7.16 -0.64 -2.77
CA ARG A 228 -7.89 -1.71 -2.07
C ARG A 228 -8.07 -1.41 -0.59
N LEU A 229 -7.00 -1.02 0.11
CA LEU A 229 -7.09 -0.64 1.53
C LEU A 229 -8.09 0.50 1.76
N ALA A 230 -8.12 1.49 0.86
CA ALA A 230 -9.08 2.59 0.96
C ALA A 230 -10.54 2.16 0.70
N LEU A 231 -10.75 1.17 -0.18
CA LEU A 231 -12.07 0.56 -0.39
C LEU A 231 -12.49 -0.26 0.84
N ASP A 232 -11.59 -1.09 1.37
CA ASP A 232 -11.82 -1.89 2.58
C ASP A 232 -12.17 -0.99 3.79
N GLU A 233 -11.50 0.16 3.93
CA GLU A 233 -11.80 1.18 4.95
C GLU A 233 -13.13 1.89 4.73
N ALA A 234 -13.55 2.10 3.48
CA ALA A 234 -14.84 2.71 3.16
C ALA A 234 -15.99 1.74 3.52
N ASP A 235 -15.83 0.45 3.20
CA ASP A 235 -16.80 -0.60 3.51
C ASP A 235 -16.89 -0.91 5.01
N ALA A 236 -15.80 -0.69 5.77
CA ALA A 236 -15.75 -0.90 7.21
C ALA A 236 -16.45 0.19 8.04
N LYS A 237 -16.85 1.32 7.43
CA LYS A 237 -17.61 2.35 8.14
C LYS A 237 -19.03 1.84 8.39
N PRO A 238 -19.52 1.86 9.66
CA PRO A 238 -20.89 1.45 9.95
C PRO A 238 -21.85 2.36 9.18
N ASP A 239 -22.79 1.74 8.49
CA ASP A 239 -23.86 2.38 7.72
C ASP A 239 -24.58 3.43 8.58
N ASP A 240 -24.19 4.70 8.42
CA ASP A 240 -24.85 5.84 9.03
C ASP A 240 -26.02 6.34 8.16
N GLY A 241 -26.43 5.54 7.16
CA GLY A 241 -27.47 5.90 6.20
C GLY A 241 -27.03 7.02 5.23
N SER A 242 -25.76 7.45 5.27
CA SER A 242 -25.22 8.39 4.29
C SER A 242 -24.69 7.61 3.10
N LEU A 243 -25.57 7.34 2.13
CA LEU A 243 -25.20 6.94 0.78
C LEU A 243 -24.40 8.08 0.10
N ASP A 244 -23.10 8.11 0.33
CA ASP A 244 -22.15 8.87 -0.48
C ASP A 244 -21.31 7.91 -1.33
N TYR A 245 -21.90 7.43 -2.44
CA TYR A 245 -21.12 6.85 -3.52
C TYR A 245 -20.32 7.98 -4.19
N GLY A 246 -19.19 8.33 -3.59
CA GLY A 246 -18.36 9.45 -4.02
C GLY A 246 -16.90 9.24 -3.63
N ILE A 247 -16.10 8.84 -4.61
CA ILE A 247 -14.64 8.66 -4.55
C ILE A 247 -13.98 9.65 -3.56
N LEU A 248 -13.46 9.07 -2.49
CA LEU A 248 -12.78 9.75 -1.39
C LEU A 248 -11.72 10.74 -1.92
N ASN A 249 -11.96 12.04 -1.75
CA ASN A 249 -11.01 13.08 -2.15
C ASN A 249 -9.88 13.13 -1.12
N VAL A 250 -8.85 12.30 -1.32
CA VAL A 250 -7.65 12.19 -0.45
C VAL A 250 -7.02 13.56 -0.15
N THR A 251 -7.13 14.53 -1.06
CA THR A 251 -6.69 15.90 -0.85
C THR A 251 -7.48 16.66 0.22
N LEU A 252 -8.77 16.38 0.37
CA LEU A 252 -9.60 16.95 1.45
C LEU A 252 -9.29 16.26 2.78
N ILE A 253 -9.15 14.94 2.80
CA ILE A 253 -8.79 14.19 4.02
C ILE A 253 -7.42 14.60 4.55
N VAL A 254 -6.42 14.75 3.66
CA VAL A 254 -5.10 15.23 4.05
C VAL A 254 -5.15 16.68 4.57
N LYS A 255 -6.08 17.50 4.10
CA LYS A 255 -6.29 18.86 4.64
C LYS A 255 -6.98 18.83 6.01
N GLU A 256 -7.98 17.98 6.20
CA GLU A 256 -8.70 17.77 7.46
C GLU A 256 -7.75 17.30 8.56
N ILE A 257 -6.97 16.25 8.29
CA ILE A 257 -5.98 15.69 9.22
C ILE A 257 -4.92 16.75 9.61
N ARG A 258 -4.47 17.57 8.64
CA ARG A 258 -3.52 18.66 8.90
C ARG A 258 -4.13 19.83 9.68
N ALA A 259 -5.45 20.00 9.66
CA ALA A 259 -6.15 20.98 10.49
C ALA A 259 -6.28 20.49 11.93
N GLU A 260 -6.66 19.22 12.13
CA GLU A 260 -6.75 18.61 13.45
C GLU A 260 -5.40 18.52 14.18
N ILE A 261 -4.32 18.19 13.46
CA ILE A 261 -2.96 18.17 14.05
C ILE A 261 -2.59 19.57 14.56
N ARG A 262 -2.88 20.63 13.79
CA ARG A 262 -2.61 22.01 14.20
C ARG A 262 -3.43 22.40 15.43
N GLU A 263 -4.70 22.04 15.49
CA GLU A 263 -5.54 22.34 16.64
C GLU A 263 -5.05 21.62 17.91
N ARG A 264 -4.59 20.36 17.78
CA ARG A 264 -3.99 19.61 18.90
C ARG A 264 -2.67 20.20 19.36
N GLU A 265 -1.82 20.66 18.44
CA GLU A 265 -0.56 21.34 18.77
C GLU A 265 -0.81 22.66 19.50
N GLU A 266 -1.81 23.45 19.07
CA GLU A 266 -2.20 24.69 19.75
C GLU A 266 -2.74 24.44 21.16
N LYS A 267 -3.58 23.40 21.33
CA LYS A 267 -4.09 22.99 22.65
C LYS A 267 -2.95 22.53 23.56
N LYS A 268 -2.00 21.76 23.04
CA LYS A 268 -0.82 21.30 23.77
C LYS A 268 0.05 22.48 24.22
N LYS A 269 0.29 23.45 23.35
CA LYS A 269 1.06 24.64 23.68
C LYS A 269 0.40 25.49 24.77
N LYS A 270 -0.92 25.69 24.69
CA LYS A 270 -1.68 26.38 25.75
C LYS A 270 -1.62 25.66 27.09
N PHE A 271 -1.65 24.33 27.07
CA PHE A 271 -1.51 23.51 28.28
C PHE A 271 -0.10 23.63 28.89
N GLU A 272 0.95 23.57 28.07
CA GLU A 272 2.33 23.76 28.52
C GLU A 272 2.56 25.15 29.12
N GLU A 273 1.97 26.19 28.52
CA GLU A 273 1.99 27.56 29.04
C GLU A 273 1.26 27.68 30.40
N GLN A 274 0.13 27.01 30.58
CA GLN A 274 -0.59 26.97 31.87
C GLN A 274 0.24 26.26 32.95
N VAL A 275 0.83 25.11 32.65
CA VAL A 275 1.67 24.36 33.59
C VAL A 275 2.90 25.18 34.01
N GLU A 276 3.51 25.93 33.10
CA GLU A 276 4.65 26.80 33.41
C GLU A 276 4.25 28.02 34.26
N GLN A 277 3.06 28.57 34.04
CA GLN A 277 2.50 29.64 34.89
C GLN A 277 2.19 29.13 36.30
N GLU A 278 1.61 27.94 36.43
CA GLU A 278 1.36 27.30 37.73
C GLU A 278 2.66 27.01 38.48
N LYS A 279 3.69 26.48 37.81
CA LYS A 279 5.01 26.26 38.42
C LYS A 279 5.62 27.56 38.95
N LYS A 280 5.52 28.66 38.18
CA LYS A 280 6.00 29.98 38.61
C LYS A 280 5.20 30.54 39.78
N ALA A 281 3.88 30.37 39.79
CA ALA A 281 3.02 30.75 40.90
C ALA A 281 3.36 29.96 42.18
N ASN A 282 3.57 28.65 42.06
CA ASN A 282 3.89 27.77 43.17
C ASN A 282 5.32 28.02 43.71
N ALA A 283 6.28 28.32 42.84
CA ALA A 283 7.63 28.75 43.25
C ALA A 283 7.60 30.09 44.00
N LYS A 284 6.71 31.02 43.61
CA LYS A 284 6.50 32.29 44.31
C LYS A 284 5.84 32.08 45.68
N ALA A 285 4.85 31.20 45.77
CA ALA A 285 4.20 30.80 47.03
C ALA A 285 5.18 30.11 47.99
N GLY A 286 6.01 29.18 47.50
CA GLY A 286 7.06 28.52 48.29
C GLY A 286 8.13 29.48 48.84
N ARG A 287 8.39 30.59 48.13
CA ARG A 287 9.30 31.66 48.60
C ARG A 287 8.68 32.53 49.70
N VAL A 288 7.37 32.73 49.66
CA VAL A 288 6.61 33.43 50.72
C VAL A 288 6.53 32.59 52.00
N VAL A 289 6.29 31.27 51.88
CA VAL A 289 6.27 30.35 53.03
C VAL A 289 7.64 30.28 53.72
N ARG A 290 8.75 30.17 52.98
CA ARG A 290 10.10 30.22 53.57
C ARG A 290 10.45 31.58 54.19
N GLY A 291 9.87 32.67 53.70
CA GLY A 291 9.97 34.00 54.32
C GLY A 291 9.21 34.10 55.65
N ALA A 292 8.04 33.47 55.75
CA ALA A 292 7.22 33.43 56.96
C ALA A 292 7.84 32.53 58.05
N THR A 293 8.36 31.35 57.70
CA THR A 293 9.01 30.44 58.67
C THR A 293 10.28 31.06 59.27
N ARG A 294 11.00 31.89 58.53
CA ARG A 294 12.19 32.61 59.03
C ARG A 294 11.84 33.79 59.94
N ARG A 295 10.61 34.32 59.87
CA ARG A 295 10.09 35.34 60.81
C ARG A 295 9.55 34.70 62.10
N SER A 296 8.87 33.55 62.03
CA SER A 296 8.41 32.82 63.23
C SER A 296 9.56 32.22 64.05
N ARG A 297 10.67 31.80 63.43
CA ARG A 297 11.83 31.29 64.18
C ARG A 297 12.56 32.39 64.96
N LYS A 298 12.33 33.67 64.62
CA LYS A 298 12.87 34.81 65.37
C LYS A 298 11.96 35.27 66.51
N THR A 299 10.72 34.77 66.58
CA THR A 299 9.78 35.04 67.67
C THR A 299 9.72 33.89 68.69
N ASN A 300 9.99 32.65 68.30
CA ASN A 300 9.98 31.48 69.21
C ASN A 300 11.27 31.24 70.01
N GLU A 301 12.37 31.96 69.78
CA GLU A 301 13.55 31.91 70.67
C GLU A 301 13.42 32.80 71.92
N ASN A 302 12.25 33.45 72.13
CA ASN A 302 11.99 34.31 73.29
C ASN A 302 10.91 33.79 74.27
N GLU A 303 10.26 32.65 74.02
CA GLU A 303 9.09 32.22 74.84
C GLU A 303 9.07 30.74 75.32
N GLU A 304 10.05 29.88 75.01
CA GLU A 304 10.13 28.51 75.57
C GLU A 304 11.34 28.33 76.50
N ALA A 305 11.28 29.02 77.64
CA ALA A 305 11.89 28.59 78.89
C ALA A 305 10.75 28.42 79.91
N GLY A 306 10.21 27.21 80.03
CA GLY A 306 9.16 26.91 81.01
C GLY A 306 8.46 25.58 80.74
N ASP A 307 8.88 24.55 81.49
CA ASP A 307 8.10 23.42 82.02
C ASP A 307 7.32 22.53 81.02
N ALA A 308 7.74 21.30 80.72
CA ALA A 308 7.93 20.11 81.57
C ALA A 308 6.63 19.42 82.08
N GLU A 309 6.60 18.11 81.78
CA GLU A 309 5.97 16.98 82.48
C GLU A 309 4.61 16.38 82.06
N LYS A 310 4.70 15.04 81.85
CA LYS A 310 3.73 13.95 82.12
C LYS A 310 2.55 13.77 81.14
N SER A 311 2.09 12.57 80.78
CA SER A 311 2.36 11.16 81.14
C SER A 311 1.51 10.23 80.24
N ASN A 312 1.99 8.99 80.01
CA ASN A 312 1.33 7.65 79.92
C ASN A 312 -0.13 7.51 79.40
N ASP A 313 -0.63 6.42 78.81
CA ASP A 313 -0.32 4.99 78.86
C ASP A 313 -1.17 4.20 77.82
N ALA A 314 -0.76 2.94 77.57
CA ALA A 314 -1.52 1.73 77.19
C ALA A 314 -2.35 1.72 75.87
N GLY A 315 -2.33 0.68 75.02
CA GLY A 315 -1.87 -0.70 75.17
C GLY A 315 -2.96 -1.64 74.58
N GLY A 316 -2.57 -2.67 73.79
CA GLY A 316 -3.52 -3.73 73.40
C GLY A 316 -3.14 -4.49 72.12
N VAL A 317 -2.60 -5.70 72.30
CA VAL A 317 -2.04 -6.62 71.29
C VAL A 317 -3.02 -7.75 70.95
N ALA A 318 -2.87 -8.29 69.73
CA ALA A 318 -3.50 -9.45 69.06
C ALA A 318 -3.54 -10.77 69.90
N PRO A 319 -4.18 -11.90 69.47
CA PRO A 319 -3.77 -12.71 68.28
C PRO A 319 -4.89 -13.60 67.62
N PRO A 320 -4.57 -14.46 66.60
CA PRO A 320 -5.49 -15.26 65.76
C PRO A 320 -5.45 -16.76 66.19
N PRO A 321 -5.61 -17.82 65.35
CA PRO A 321 -6.31 -18.09 64.07
C PRO A 321 -7.27 -19.32 64.19
N LYS A 322 -7.86 -19.85 63.09
CA LYS A 322 -7.83 -21.29 62.73
C LYS A 322 -8.65 -21.68 61.48
N ASP A 323 -8.16 -22.79 60.93
CA ASP A 323 -8.41 -23.50 59.68
C ASP A 323 -9.48 -24.63 59.80
N LYS A 324 -9.85 -25.20 58.64
CA LYS A 324 -10.45 -26.51 58.33
C LYS A 324 -11.92 -26.59 57.86
N GLY A 325 -12.05 -26.95 56.58
CA GLY A 325 -12.71 -28.19 56.14
C GLY A 325 -14.13 -28.07 55.57
N ARG A 326 -14.29 -28.35 54.27
CA ARG A 326 -14.78 -29.64 53.75
C ARG A 326 -14.57 -29.72 52.24
#